data_AF-A0A9D7Q5C7-F1
#
_entry.id   AF-A0A9D7Q5C7-F1
#
_cell.length_a   1.000
_cell.length_b   1.000
_cell.length_c   1.000
_cell.angle_alpha   90.00
_cell.angle_beta   90.00
_cell.angle_gamma   90.00
#
_symmetry.space_group_name_H-M   'P 1'
#
loop_
_entity.id
_entity.type
_entity.pdbx_description
1 polymer ?
#
loop_
_entity_poly.entity_id
_entity_poly.type
_entity_poly.pdbx_seq_one_letter_code
_entity_poly.pdbx_strand_id
1 'polypeptide(L)' 'MLSPNPTGTYFLITKNEVDAEEYSVDIKDVSGRVILQTDNYTFGKLIDIRNVAQGIYLVVISKPNEVMFTQKLVITK' A
#
# COMPACT_ATOMS: atom_id res chain seq x y z
N MET A 1 -3.96 -0.56 9.13
CA MET A 1 -2.82 -1.49 9.26
C MET A 1 -2.66 -2.26 7.96
N LEU A 2 -1.46 -2.70 7.61
CA LEU A 2 -1.25 -3.62 6.48
C LEU A 2 -1.45 -5.06 6.93
N SER A 3 -2.25 -5.84 6.18
CA SER A 3 -2.49 -7.25 6.51
C SER A 3 -2.73 -8.10 5.24
N PRO A 4 -2.13 -9.31 5.13
CA PRO A 4 -1.01 -9.77 5.93
C PRO A 4 0.26 -8.95 5.63
N ASN A 5 1.17 -8.91 6.60
CA ASN A 5 2.49 -8.31 6.43
C ASN A 5 3.48 -9.01 7.37
N PRO A 6 4.37 -9.89 6.89
CA PRO A 6 4.75 -10.11 5.47
C PRO A 6 3.65 -10.72 4.58
N THR A 7 3.79 -10.58 3.26
CA THR A 7 2.88 -11.16 2.25
C THR A 7 3.61 -11.56 0.97
N GLY A 8 3.06 -12.47 0.17
CA GLY A 8 3.62 -12.89 -1.13
C GLY A 8 2.76 -12.58 -2.35
N THR A 9 1.49 -12.24 -2.18
CA THR A 9 0.53 -12.18 -3.30
C THR A 9 -0.41 -10.99 -3.22
N TYR A 10 -1.00 -10.75 -2.06
CA TYR A 10 -1.92 -9.63 -1.84
C TYR A 10 -1.81 -9.11 -0.41
N PHE A 11 -2.14 -7.84 -0.22
CA PHE A 11 -2.40 -7.28 1.09
C PHE A 11 -3.59 -6.33 1.01
N LEU A 12 -4.16 -6.01 2.16
CA LEU A 12 -5.13 -4.95 2.29
C LEU A 12 -4.66 -3.94 3.32
N ILE A 13 -5.23 -2.75 3.21
CA ILE A 13 -5.03 -1.65 4.16
C ILE A 13 -6.33 -1.49 4.93
N THR A 14 -6.28 -1.66 6.25
CA THR A 14 -7.41 -1.40 7.16
C THR A 14 -7.30 -0.03 7.83
N LYS A 15 -8.44 0.60 8.10
CA LYS A 15 -8.57 1.80 8.94
C LYS A 15 -9.80 1.61 9.84
N ASN A 16 -9.75 2.13 11.06
CA ASN A 16 -10.85 1.98 12.04
C ASN A 16 -12.10 2.79 11.67
N GLU A 17 -11.95 3.80 10.81
CA GLU A 17 -13.04 4.63 10.33
C GLU A 17 -13.11 4.53 8.80
N VAL A 18 -14.28 4.17 8.30
CA VAL A 18 -14.60 4.19 6.87
C VAL A 18 -14.96 5.62 6.54
N ASP A 19 -14.01 6.33 5.94
CA ASP A 19 -14.30 7.60 5.30
C ASP A 19 -14.57 7.34 3.81
N ALA A 20 -15.53 8.07 3.23
CA ALA A 20 -15.92 7.96 1.82
C ALA A 20 -14.93 8.66 0.86
N GLU A 21 -13.74 9.01 1.37
CA GLU A 21 -12.72 9.73 0.63
C GLU A 21 -11.94 8.83 -0.33
N GLU A 22 -11.51 9.44 -1.44
CA GLU A 22 -10.62 8.82 -2.41
C GLU A 22 -9.16 8.98 -1.96
N TYR A 23 -8.47 7.86 -1.78
CA TYR A 23 -7.05 7.82 -1.44
C TYR A 23 -6.21 7.40 -2.66
N SER A 24 -4.95 7.79 -2.69
CA SER A 24 -3.95 7.16 -3.55
C SER A 24 -2.98 6.33 -2.71
N VAL A 25 -2.57 5.19 -3.26
CA VAL A 25 -1.62 4.27 -2.64
C VAL A 25 -0.44 4.06 -3.56
N ASP A 26 0.74 4.47 -3.10
CA ASP A 26 2.01 4.18 -3.75
C ASP A 26 2.75 3.07 -3.00
N ILE A 27 3.27 2.09 -3.73
CA ILE A 27 4.28 1.16 -3.24
C ILE A 27 5.64 1.60 -3.79
N LYS A 28 6.53 2.01 -2.90
CA LYS A 28 7.87 2.51 -3.22
C LYS A 28 8.93 1.53 -2.77
N ASP A 29 9.96 1.33 -3.59
CA ASP A 29 11.16 0.60 -3.17
C ASP A 29 12.03 1.44 -2.21
N VAL A 30 13.11 0.86 -1.70
CA VAL A 30 14.02 1.53 -0.76
C VAL A 30 14.74 2.76 -1.33
N SER A 31 14.75 2.92 -2.66
CA SER A 31 15.29 4.12 -3.33
C SER A 31 14.25 5.25 -3.44
N GLY A 32 12.99 4.99 -3.07
CA GLY A 32 11.88 5.92 -3.21
C GLY A 32 11.18 5.84 -4.57
N ARG A 33 11.61 4.96 -5.47
CA ARG A 33 10.97 4.76 -6.78
C ARG A 33 9.62 4.08 -6.59
N VAL A 34 8.58 4.63 -7.22
CA VAL A 34 7.24 4.05 -7.28
C VAL A 34 7.26 2.80 -8.17
N ILE A 35 6.84 1.67 -7.60
CA ILE A 35 6.75 0.37 -8.28
C ILE A 35 5.31 0.06 -8.67
N LEU A 36 4.35 0.49 -7.84
CA LEU A 36 2.92 0.33 -8.08
C LEU A 36 2.20 1.54 -7.52
N GLN A 37 1.22 2.04 -8.26
CA GLN A 37 0.33 3.11 -7.84
C GLN A 37 -1.12 2.66 -8.00
N THR A 38 -1.97 3.00 -7.04
CA THR A 38 -3.41 2.75 -7.08
C THR A 38 -4.15 4.00 -6.65
N ASP A 39 -4.79 4.65 -7.60
CA ASP A 39 -5.64 5.81 -7.34
C ASP A 39 -7.08 5.38 -6.98
N ASN A 40 -7.83 6.29 -6.35
CA ASN A 40 -9.21 6.08 -5.90
C ASN A 40 -9.36 4.80 -5.05
N TYR A 41 -8.40 4.57 -4.16
CA TYR A 41 -8.35 3.41 -3.28
C TYR A 41 -9.32 3.57 -2.10
N THR A 42 -10.04 2.49 -1.82
CA THR A 42 -10.91 2.36 -0.64
C THR A 42 -10.32 1.31 0.32
N PHE A 43 -10.31 1.61 1.61
CA PHE A 43 -9.84 0.69 2.64
C PHE A 43 -10.56 -0.67 2.60
N GLY A 44 -9.83 -1.74 2.89
CA GLY A 44 -10.31 -3.12 2.80
C GLY A 44 -10.20 -3.76 1.42
N LYS A 45 -9.91 -3.00 0.36
CA LYS A 45 -9.64 -3.56 -0.97
C LYS A 45 -8.30 -4.29 -1.00
N LEU A 46 -8.24 -5.43 -1.68
CA LEU A 46 -7.00 -6.16 -1.92
C LEU A 46 -6.14 -5.44 -2.97
N ILE A 47 -4.86 -5.28 -2.66
CA ILE A 47 -3.82 -4.80 -3.57
C ILE A 47 -3.00 -6.01 -4.00
N ASP A 48 -2.92 -6.25 -5.31
CA ASP A 48 -2.16 -7.36 -5.90
C ASP A 48 -0.69 -6.98 -6.08
N ILE A 49 0.19 -7.82 -5.55
CA ILE A 49 1.66 -7.65 -5.60
C ILE A 49 2.36 -8.88 -6.17
N ARG A 50 1.66 -9.82 -6.81
CA ARG A 50 2.25 -11.08 -7.31
C ARG A 50 3.46 -10.85 -8.24
N ASN A 51 3.41 -9.76 -8.99
CA ASN A 51 4.45 -9.38 -9.96
C ASN A 51 5.54 -8.47 -9.37
N VAL A 52 5.43 -8.08 -8.10
CA VAL A 52 6.46 -7.29 -7.40
C VAL A 52 7.56 -8.23 -6.90
N ALA A 53 8.82 -7.81 -6.96
CA ALA A 53 9.94 -8.61 -6.46
C ALA A 53 9.87 -8.78 -4.93
N GLN A 54 10.54 -9.80 -4.40
CA GLN A 54 10.71 -9.94 -2.95
C GLN A 54 11.58 -8.79 -2.40
N GLY A 55 11.26 -8.31 -1.21
CA GLY A 55 12.00 -7.20 -0.60
C GLY A 55 11.20 -6.39 0.40
N ILE A 56 11.82 -5.30 0.85
CA ILE A 56 11.20 -4.32 1.75
C ILE A 56 10.74 -3.12 0.91
N TYR A 57 9.49 -2.72 1.13
CA TYR A 57 8.85 -1.61 0.44
C TYR A 57 8.20 -0.66 1.44
N LEU A 58 7.93 0.56 0.97
CA LEU A 58 7.14 1.55 1.69
C LEU A 58 5.79 1.69 0.98
N VAL A 59 4.71 1.47 1.70
CA VAL A 59 3.35 1.78 1.24
C VAL A 59 3.02 3.16 1.76
N VAL A 60 2.85 4.12 0.86
CA VAL A 60 2.48 5.51 1.15
C VAL A 60 1.03 5.69 0.77
N ILE A 61 0.22 6.14 1.73
CA ILE A 61 -1.18 6.48 1.49
C ILE A 61 -1.34 7.99 1.58
N SER A 62 -1.95 8.57 0.55
CA SER A 62 -2.12 10.01 0.41
C SER A 62 -3.56 10.38 0.03
N LYS A 63 -3.92 11.61 0.35
CA LYS A 63 -5.01 12.37 -0.27
C LYS A 63 -4.40 13.31 -1.33
N PRO A 64 -5.21 13.97 -2.19
CA PRO A 64 -4.68 14.81 -3.27
C PRO A 64 -3.59 15.81 -2.89
N ASN A 65 -3.57 16.31 -1.65
CA ASN A 65 -2.61 17.31 -1.19
C ASN A 65 -1.82 16.92 0.08
N GLU A 66 -1.95 15.69 0.56
CA GLU A 66 -1.38 15.31 1.87
C GLU A 66 -0.99 13.84 1.91
N VAL A 67 0.22 13.56 2.42
CA VAL A 67 0.62 12.20 2.80
C VAL A 67 0.01 11.90 4.17
N MET A 68 -0.91 10.95 4.20
CA MET A 68 -1.62 10.58 5.41
C MET A 68 -0.73 9.71 6.31
N PHE A 69 -0.13 8.66 5.74
CA PHE A 69 0.78 7.79 6.48
C PHE A 69 1.61 6.89 5.56
N THR A 70 2.71 6.38 6.11
CA THR A 70 3.62 5.45 5.46
C THR A 70 3.80 4.21 6.31
N GLN A 71 3.73 3.02 5.71
CA GLN A 71 3.97 1.75 6.40
C GLN A 71 4.96 0.87 5.65
N LYS A 72 5.80 0.16 6.40
CA LYS A 72 6.72 -0.84 5.85
C LYS A 72 5.94 -2.08 5.40
N LEU A 73 6.12 -2.52 4.17
CA LEU A 73 5.62 -3.78 3.62
C LEU A 73 6.79 -4.72 3.36
N VAL A 74 6.66 -5.97 3.78
CA VAL A 74 7.65 -7.02 3.50
C VAL A 74 7.03 -8.02 2.53
N ILE A 75 7.63 -8.14 1.35
CA ILE A 75 7.20 -9.08 0.31
C ILE A 75 8.10 -10.32 0.36
N THR A 76 7.51 -11.48 0.65
CA THR A 76 8.15 -12.79 0.73
C THR A 76 7.50 -13.76 -0.26
N LYS A 77 8.26 -14.33 -1.20
CA LYS A 77 7.79 -15.34 -2.16
C LYS A 77 8.20 -16.74 -1.73
#